data_AF-A0A1B6JEC0-F1
#
_entry.id   AF-A0A1B6JEC0-F1
#
_cell.length_a   1.000
_cell.length_b   1.000
_cell.length_c   1.000
_cell.angle_alpha   90.00
_cell.angle_beta   90.00
_cell.angle_gamma   90.00
#
_symmetry.space_group_name_H-M   'P 1'
#
loop_
_entity.id
_entity.type
_entity.pdbx_description
1 polymer ?
#
loop_
_entity_poly.entity_id
_entity_poly.type
_entity_poly.pdbx_seq_one_letter_code
_entity_poly.pdbx_strand_id
1 'polypeptide(L)'
;MSCNRFQLINSMLHPTSQETVRRGQPGYDRWVKIRFFVESINEHIKKYLFPFQNLSIDESIVGMKNRCSYIQYLPNKRHSRYGTKKFELCDSFSDYINHIELYSGSDYLEDNCGPFTQKVVIQLLEKSELFDKGYHIFLSNFYTKIPLVEVLSLQNTFVSGTINKNSKGLPKSILPAKLGERESIYFREKKLLLVKYQQKKSRKPVLVLKSPCHAEDQMVTSKKGLRCMKPLVIHKYNQSMGAIDVSEKSIYHYSCTRTTHKYWKKLF
;
A
#
# COMPACT_ATOMS: atom_id res chain seq x y z
N MET A 1 -14.26 13.98 -33.80
CA MET A 1 -15.14 12.77 -33.86
C MET A 1 -16.56 13.19 -33.48
N SER A 2 -17.59 12.67 -34.16
CA SER A 2 -18.99 13.02 -33.81
C SER A 2 -19.43 12.37 -32.49
N CYS A 3 -20.42 12.98 -31.82
CA CYS A 3 -20.98 12.46 -30.56
C CYS A 3 -21.49 11.02 -30.73
N ASN A 4 -22.25 10.74 -31.79
CA ASN A 4 -22.79 9.42 -32.08
C ASN A 4 -21.67 8.38 -32.30
N ARG A 5 -20.62 8.75 -33.03
CA ARG A 5 -19.47 7.87 -33.24
C ARG A 5 -18.74 7.58 -31.93
N PHE A 6 -18.53 8.59 -31.09
CA PHE A 6 -17.94 8.40 -29.75
C PHE A 6 -18.78 7.46 -28.89
N GLN A 7 -20.09 7.66 -28.83
CA GLN A 7 -21.00 6.82 -28.03
C GLN A 7 -21.03 5.37 -28.53
N LEU A 8 -21.03 5.16 -29.85
CA LEU A 8 -20.98 3.84 -30.46
C LEU A 8 -19.66 3.11 -30.18
N ILE A 9 -18.53 3.78 -30.36
CA ILE A 9 -17.21 3.20 -30.03
C ILE A 9 -17.15 2.90 -28.52
N ASN A 10 -17.55 3.85 -27.69
CA ASN A 10 -17.53 3.67 -26.25
C ASN A 10 -18.42 2.49 -25.87
N SER A 11 -19.64 2.32 -26.39
CA SER A 11 -20.54 1.22 -26.02
C SER A 11 -19.93 -0.16 -26.31
N MET A 12 -19.25 -0.28 -27.45
CA MET A 12 -18.58 -1.47 -27.99
C MET A 12 -17.14 -1.68 -27.50
N LEU A 13 -16.60 -0.81 -26.64
CA LEU A 13 -15.24 -0.97 -26.12
C LEU A 13 -15.12 -2.18 -25.17
N HIS A 14 -14.30 -3.14 -25.60
CA HIS A 14 -13.92 -4.34 -24.87
C HIS A 14 -12.40 -4.55 -24.98
N PRO A 15 -11.63 -4.48 -23.87
CA PRO A 15 -10.17 -4.55 -23.94
C PRO A 15 -9.59 -5.91 -24.33
N THR A 16 -10.40 -6.98 -24.31
CA THR A 16 -9.96 -8.33 -24.65
C THR A 16 -11.10 -9.14 -25.28
N SER A 17 -10.72 -10.04 -26.18
CA SER A 17 -11.56 -11.08 -26.78
C SER A 17 -11.70 -12.32 -25.89
N GLN A 18 -10.93 -12.43 -24.80
CA GLN A 18 -11.00 -13.59 -23.90
C GLN A 18 -12.41 -13.79 -23.33
N GLU A 19 -12.84 -15.05 -23.36
CA GLU A 19 -14.12 -15.48 -22.81
C GLU A 19 -14.08 -15.48 -21.27
N THR A 20 -15.20 -15.09 -20.66
CA THR A 20 -15.34 -15.13 -19.21
C THR A 20 -15.69 -16.55 -18.79
N VAL A 21 -14.76 -17.23 -18.13
CA VAL A 21 -14.99 -18.50 -17.46
C VAL A 21 -15.98 -18.30 -16.30
N ARG A 22 -16.81 -19.30 -16.00
CA ARG A 22 -17.78 -19.21 -14.89
C ARG A 22 -17.06 -19.32 -13.54
N ARG A 23 -17.57 -18.61 -12.53
CA ARG A 23 -17.04 -18.69 -11.16
C ARG A 23 -17.07 -20.14 -10.67
N GLY A 24 -15.96 -20.61 -10.12
CA GLY A 24 -15.79 -21.97 -9.62
C GLY A 24 -15.23 -22.97 -10.63
N GLN A 25 -15.04 -22.58 -11.89
CA GLN A 25 -14.35 -23.41 -12.88
C GLN A 25 -12.84 -23.11 -12.89
N PRO A 26 -11.99 -24.10 -13.25
CA PRO A 26 -10.56 -23.87 -13.47
C PRO A 26 -10.32 -22.75 -14.48
N GLY A 27 -9.37 -21.86 -14.20
CA GLY A 27 -9.08 -20.70 -15.06
C GLY A 27 -10.04 -19.51 -14.88
N TYR A 28 -10.91 -19.52 -13.86
CA TYR A 28 -11.71 -18.35 -13.52
C TYR A 28 -10.82 -17.17 -13.07
N ASP A 29 -10.74 -16.14 -13.90
CA ASP A 29 -10.16 -14.84 -13.54
C ASP A 29 -11.24 -13.76 -13.50
N ARG A 30 -11.44 -13.18 -12.32
CA ARG A 30 -12.38 -12.09 -12.09
C ARG A 30 -12.02 -10.82 -12.87
N TRP A 31 -10.74 -10.63 -13.15
CA TRP A 31 -10.20 -9.47 -13.86
C TRP A 31 -9.93 -9.75 -15.33
N VAL A 32 -10.39 -10.86 -15.89
CA VAL A 32 -10.10 -11.29 -17.27
C VAL A 32 -10.25 -10.16 -18.30
N LYS A 33 -11.27 -9.29 -18.15
CA LYS A 33 -11.53 -8.18 -19.09
C LYS A 33 -10.46 -7.08 -19.13
N ILE A 34 -9.59 -7.01 -18.13
CA ILE A 34 -8.52 -6.00 -18.02
C ILE A 34 -7.16 -6.60 -17.64
N ARG A 35 -7.09 -7.92 -17.40
CA ARG A 35 -5.89 -8.62 -16.93
C ARG A 35 -4.67 -8.27 -17.77
N PHE A 36 -4.79 -8.48 -19.08
CA PHE A 36 -3.76 -8.15 -20.06
C PHE A 36 -3.29 -6.69 -19.97
N PHE A 37 -4.21 -5.74 -19.78
CA PHE A 37 -3.88 -4.32 -19.69
C PHE A 37 -3.09 -4.00 -18.42
N VAL A 38 -3.52 -4.54 -17.27
CA VAL A 38 -2.82 -4.34 -15.99
C VAL A 38 -1.43 -4.97 -16.00
N GLU A 39 -1.31 -6.18 -16.56
CA GLU A 39 -0.04 -6.88 -16.70
C GLU A 39 0.90 -6.13 -17.64
N SER A 40 0.40 -5.70 -18.79
CA SER A 40 1.18 -4.90 -19.74
C SER A 40 1.68 -3.61 -19.11
N ILE A 41 0.84 -2.89 -18.35
CA ILE A 41 1.27 -1.70 -17.60
C ILE A 41 2.37 -2.05 -16.60
N ASN A 42 2.19 -3.09 -15.79
CA ASN A 42 3.19 -3.48 -14.79
C ASN A 42 4.53 -3.87 -15.44
N GLU A 43 4.52 -4.55 -16.60
CA GLU A 43 5.73 -4.85 -17.37
C GLU A 43 6.44 -3.59 -17.86
N HIS A 44 5.69 -2.62 -18.40
CA HIS A 44 6.27 -1.36 -18.87
C HIS A 44 6.81 -0.53 -17.71
N ILE A 45 6.08 -0.46 -16.60
CA ILE A 45 6.49 0.24 -15.38
C ILE A 45 7.86 -0.26 -14.91
N LYS A 46 8.01 -1.59 -14.79
CA LYS A 46 9.26 -2.23 -14.38
C LYS A 46 10.41 -1.97 -15.37
N LYS A 47 10.11 -1.93 -16.66
CA LYS A 47 11.12 -1.76 -17.72
C LYS A 47 11.75 -0.37 -17.73
N TYR A 48 10.97 0.68 -17.50
CA TYR A 48 11.42 2.05 -17.73
C TYR A 48 11.93 2.78 -16.49
N LEU A 49 11.56 2.36 -15.29
CA LEU A 49 11.99 3.04 -14.07
C LEU A 49 12.37 2.05 -12.97
N PHE A 50 13.65 2.12 -12.59
CA PHE A 50 14.14 1.49 -11.38
C PHE A 50 13.92 2.43 -10.20
N PRO A 51 13.25 1.98 -9.12
CA PRO A 51 12.97 2.84 -7.99
C PRO A 51 14.20 3.13 -7.15
N PHE A 52 14.12 4.19 -6.33
CA PHE A 52 15.10 4.42 -5.28
C PHE A 52 14.92 3.42 -4.14
N GLN A 53 15.84 3.45 -3.16
CA GLN A 53 15.89 2.46 -2.07
C GLN A 53 14.59 2.38 -1.24
N ASN A 54 13.88 3.50 -1.06
CA ASN A 54 12.73 3.58 -0.17
C ASN A 54 11.45 3.36 -0.96
N LEU A 55 10.70 2.32 -0.62
CA LEU A 55 9.43 1.98 -1.26
C LEU A 55 8.30 2.03 -0.23
N SER A 56 7.09 2.33 -0.66
CA SER A 56 5.89 2.32 0.17
C SER A 56 4.84 1.37 -0.41
N ILE A 57 4.17 0.62 0.47
CA ILE A 57 3.02 -0.21 0.10
C ILE A 57 1.80 0.32 0.83
N ASP A 58 0.76 0.61 0.06
CA ASP A 58 -0.52 1.04 0.60
C ASP A 58 -1.67 0.67 -0.36
N GLU A 59 -2.87 1.01 0.07
CA GLU A 59 -4.11 0.65 -0.59
C GLU A 59 -4.77 1.88 -1.20
N SER A 60 -5.22 1.72 -2.42
CA SER A 60 -5.97 2.75 -3.14
C SER A 60 -7.26 2.18 -3.71
N ILE A 61 -8.15 3.08 -4.14
CA ILE A 61 -9.47 2.70 -4.62
C ILE A 61 -9.80 3.40 -5.94
N VAL A 62 -10.22 2.61 -6.93
CA VAL A 62 -10.83 3.16 -8.15
C VAL A 62 -12.32 3.30 -7.92
N GLY A 63 -12.77 4.55 -7.76
CA GLY A 63 -14.13 4.88 -7.37
C GLY A 63 -15.20 4.43 -8.36
N MET A 64 -16.07 3.52 -7.93
CA MET A 64 -17.22 3.06 -8.72
C MET A 64 -18.31 2.47 -7.84
N LYS A 65 -19.56 2.54 -8.30
CA LYS A 65 -20.75 2.02 -7.59
C LYS A 65 -21.44 0.90 -8.38
N ASN A 66 -20.68 0.19 -9.20
CA ASN A 66 -21.21 -0.85 -10.05
C ASN A 66 -21.69 -2.04 -9.21
N ARG A 67 -22.68 -2.79 -9.71
CA ARG A 67 -23.17 -4.01 -9.05
C ARG A 67 -22.20 -5.16 -9.30
N CYS A 68 -21.01 -5.10 -8.70
CA CYS A 68 -19.98 -6.13 -8.78
C CYS A 68 -19.67 -6.64 -7.36
N SER A 69 -19.51 -7.95 -7.20
CA SER A 69 -19.33 -8.62 -5.89
C SER A 69 -18.06 -8.21 -5.14
N TYR A 70 -17.10 -7.59 -5.83
CA TYR A 70 -15.78 -7.25 -5.33
C TYR A 70 -15.61 -5.75 -5.04
N ILE A 71 -16.69 -4.95 -5.14
CA ILE A 71 -16.66 -3.56 -4.67
C ILE A 71 -16.37 -3.55 -3.17
N GLN A 72 -15.32 -2.82 -2.80
CA GLN A 72 -14.91 -2.61 -1.43
C GLN A 72 -15.39 -1.26 -0.92
N TYR A 73 -15.68 -1.20 0.37
CA TYR A 73 -15.93 0.05 1.08
C TYR A 73 -14.70 0.44 1.89
N LEU A 74 -14.07 1.56 1.55
CA LEU A 74 -12.97 2.17 2.30
C LEU A 74 -13.46 3.49 2.91
N PRO A 75 -13.87 3.51 4.19
CA PRO A 75 -14.48 4.70 4.81
C PRO A 75 -13.53 5.91 4.87
N ASN A 76 -12.22 5.65 4.96
CA ASN A 76 -11.20 6.69 5.11
C ASN A 76 -10.83 7.36 3.77
N LYS A 77 -11.27 6.83 2.63
CA LYS A 77 -11.00 7.41 1.32
C LYS A 77 -12.02 8.52 1.02
N ARG A 78 -11.55 9.77 1.02
CA ARG A 78 -12.42 10.97 0.95
C ARG A 78 -13.10 11.15 -0.40
N HIS A 79 -12.42 10.84 -1.50
CA HIS A 79 -12.92 11.09 -2.86
C HIS A 79 -13.86 10.00 -3.36
N SER A 80 -13.59 8.74 -3.02
CA SER A 80 -14.52 7.64 -3.26
C SER A 80 -14.41 6.62 -2.14
N ARG A 81 -15.53 6.34 -1.47
CA ARG A 81 -15.59 5.32 -0.42
C ARG A 81 -15.93 3.93 -0.96
N TYR A 82 -16.49 3.83 -2.16
CA TYR A 82 -16.85 2.56 -2.81
C TYR A 82 -16.09 2.40 -4.12
N GLY A 83 -15.59 1.20 -4.39
CA GLY A 83 -14.89 0.93 -5.63
C GLY A 83 -14.06 -0.33 -5.62
N THR A 84 -13.27 -0.50 -6.67
CA THR A 84 -12.29 -1.58 -6.75
C THR A 84 -11.06 -1.19 -5.92
N LYS A 85 -10.76 -1.97 -4.88
CA LYS A 85 -9.53 -1.84 -4.11
C LYS A 85 -8.35 -2.35 -4.93
N LYS A 86 -7.25 -1.62 -4.92
CA LYS A 86 -5.97 -2.05 -5.46
C LYS A 86 -4.87 -1.89 -4.43
N PHE A 87 -3.87 -2.74 -4.53
CA PHE A 87 -2.65 -2.71 -3.74
C PHE A 87 -1.54 -2.15 -4.63
N GLU A 88 -0.80 -1.17 -4.13
CA GLU A 88 0.21 -0.48 -4.91
C GLU A 88 1.54 -0.49 -4.17
N LEU A 89 2.61 -0.76 -4.93
CA LEU A 89 3.99 -0.55 -4.51
C LEU A 89 4.49 0.71 -5.21
N CYS A 90 4.98 1.67 -4.44
CA CYS A 90 5.32 2.99 -4.94
C CYS A 90 6.68 3.45 -4.41
N ASP A 91 7.50 4.04 -5.27
CA ASP A 91 8.74 4.70 -4.88
C ASP A 91 8.45 5.93 -4.03
N SER A 92 9.01 5.95 -2.83
CA SER A 92 8.79 7.02 -1.86
C SER A 92 9.45 8.34 -2.25
N PHE A 93 10.41 8.34 -3.18
CA PHE A 93 11.08 9.57 -3.62
C PHE A 93 10.41 10.23 -4.82
N SER A 94 10.09 9.45 -5.87
CA SER A 94 9.52 9.98 -7.11
C SER A 94 8.00 9.94 -7.18
N ASP A 95 7.32 9.38 -6.17
CA ASP A 95 5.89 9.07 -6.18
C ASP A 95 5.45 8.13 -7.33
N TYR A 96 6.40 7.43 -7.94
CA TYR A 96 6.17 6.54 -9.06
C TYR A 96 5.66 5.17 -8.61
N ILE A 97 4.57 4.71 -9.21
CA ILE A 97 3.99 3.41 -8.91
C ILE A 97 4.81 2.33 -9.64
N ASN A 98 5.45 1.43 -8.89
CA ASN A 98 6.26 0.34 -9.41
C ASN A 98 5.47 -0.94 -9.71
N HIS A 99 4.33 -1.16 -9.03
CA HIS A 99 3.47 -2.32 -9.32
C HIS A 99 2.07 -2.11 -8.76
N ILE A 100 1.06 -2.62 -9.50
CA ILE A 100 -0.35 -2.57 -9.11
C ILE A 100 -0.93 -3.98 -9.13
N GLU A 101 -1.62 -4.36 -8.05
CA GLU A 101 -2.44 -5.57 -7.99
C GLU A 101 -3.88 -5.25 -7.63
N LEU A 102 -4.84 -5.89 -8.30
CA LEU A 102 -6.26 -5.67 -8.09
C LEU A 102 -6.82 -6.70 -7.11
N TYR A 103 -7.39 -6.24 -6.00
CA TYR A 103 -7.98 -7.12 -5.01
C TYR A 103 -9.22 -7.84 -5.58
N SER A 104 -9.11 -9.14 -5.79
CA SER A 104 -10.17 -9.93 -6.42
C SER A 104 -11.20 -10.50 -5.44
N GLY A 105 -11.36 -9.98 -4.22
CA GLY A 105 -12.33 -10.49 -3.24
C GLY A 105 -11.75 -11.52 -2.25
N SER A 106 -12.62 -12.22 -1.52
CA SER A 106 -12.21 -13.12 -0.41
C SER A 106 -11.33 -14.29 -0.85
N ASP A 107 -11.49 -14.71 -2.10
CA ASP A 107 -10.72 -15.76 -2.77
C ASP A 107 -9.33 -15.29 -3.24
N TYR A 108 -9.00 -14.00 -3.07
CA TYR A 108 -7.68 -13.49 -3.41
C TYR A 108 -6.62 -14.01 -2.44
N LEU A 109 -5.66 -14.79 -2.95
CA LEU A 109 -4.60 -15.43 -2.17
C LEU A 109 -5.15 -16.35 -1.05
N GLU A 110 -6.21 -17.10 -1.35
CA GLU A 110 -6.93 -17.99 -0.41
C GLU A 110 -6.16 -19.27 -0.03
N ASP A 111 -4.88 -19.41 -0.37
CA ASP A 111 -4.12 -20.57 0.09
C ASP A 111 -4.06 -20.65 1.65
N ASN A 112 -3.77 -21.84 2.18
CA ASN A 112 -3.71 -22.06 3.62
C ASN A 112 -2.39 -21.56 4.26
N CYS A 113 -1.53 -20.84 3.53
CA CYS A 113 -0.18 -20.50 3.99
C CYS A 113 -0.07 -19.04 4.46
N GLY A 114 -0.22 -18.82 5.76
CA GLY A 114 0.12 -17.55 6.40
C GLY A 114 -0.93 -16.41 6.28
N PRO A 115 -0.69 -15.26 6.92
CA PRO A 115 -1.65 -14.16 6.95
C PRO A 115 -1.79 -13.44 5.60
N PHE A 116 -3.03 -13.09 5.22
CA PHE A 116 -3.35 -12.36 3.98
C PHE A 116 -2.43 -11.16 3.69
N THR A 117 -2.21 -10.30 4.68
CA THR A 117 -1.43 -9.07 4.52
C THR A 117 0.05 -9.34 4.21
N GLN A 118 0.60 -10.43 4.75
CA GLN A 118 1.96 -10.87 4.45
C GLN A 118 2.05 -11.35 3.00
N LYS A 119 1.07 -12.15 2.54
CA LYS A 119 1.04 -12.64 1.16
C LYS A 119 0.94 -11.50 0.15
N VAL A 120 0.13 -10.49 0.43
CA VAL A 120 0.01 -9.29 -0.44
C VAL A 120 1.37 -8.58 -0.57
N VAL A 121 2.07 -8.35 0.53
CA VAL A 121 3.38 -7.67 0.50
C VAL A 121 4.42 -8.48 -0.26
N ILE A 122 4.52 -9.79 0.02
CA ILE A 122 5.45 -10.69 -0.67
C ILE A 122 5.11 -10.74 -2.16
N GLN A 123 3.85 -10.93 -2.54
CA GLN A 123 3.42 -10.98 -3.93
C GLN A 123 3.75 -9.69 -4.69
N LEU A 124 3.53 -8.51 -4.08
CA LEU A 124 3.90 -7.23 -4.70
C LEU A 124 5.41 -7.14 -4.93
N LEU A 125 6.22 -7.56 -3.96
CA LEU A 125 7.69 -7.52 -4.06
C LEU A 125 8.23 -8.53 -5.07
N GLU A 126 7.70 -9.75 -5.10
CA GLU A 126 8.09 -10.79 -6.05
C GLU A 126 7.71 -10.40 -7.48
N LYS A 127 6.45 -10.01 -7.70
CA LYS A 127 5.97 -9.62 -9.03
C LYS A 127 6.60 -8.34 -9.56
N SER A 128 7.00 -7.42 -8.68
CA SER A 128 7.74 -6.22 -9.06
C SER A 128 9.23 -6.49 -9.29
N GLU A 129 9.72 -7.69 -8.97
CA GLU A 129 11.14 -8.05 -8.99
C GLU A 129 11.97 -7.15 -8.06
N LEU A 130 11.41 -6.73 -6.92
CA LEU A 130 12.07 -5.88 -5.93
C LEU A 130 12.34 -6.60 -4.60
N PHE A 131 12.05 -7.91 -4.54
CA PHE A 131 12.35 -8.73 -3.37
C PHE A 131 13.83 -9.11 -3.29
N ASP A 132 14.38 -9.21 -2.07
CA ASP A 132 15.78 -9.59 -1.78
C ASP A 132 16.85 -8.73 -2.49
N LYS A 133 16.56 -7.44 -2.66
CA LYS A 133 17.46 -6.48 -3.35
C LYS A 133 17.96 -5.33 -2.46
N GLY A 134 17.77 -5.40 -1.13
CA GLY A 134 18.23 -4.36 -0.21
C GLY A 134 17.32 -3.13 -0.10
N TYR A 135 16.10 -3.20 -0.64
CA TYR A 135 15.10 -2.12 -0.54
C TYR A 135 14.56 -1.98 0.89
N HIS A 136 14.10 -0.77 1.20
CA HIS A 136 13.47 -0.44 2.48
C HIS A 136 11.99 -0.14 2.27
N ILE A 137 11.13 -1.01 2.78
CA ILE A 137 9.68 -0.97 2.60
C ILE A 137 9.01 -0.25 3.76
N PHE A 138 8.22 0.76 3.44
CA PHE A 138 7.38 1.49 4.37
C PHE A 138 5.95 0.96 4.30
N LEU A 139 5.42 0.55 5.46
CA LEU A 139 4.15 -0.16 5.56
C LEU A 139 3.16 0.55 6.47
N SER A 140 1.90 0.58 6.06
CA SER A 140 0.81 0.98 6.94
C SER A 140 0.57 -0.04 8.06
N ASN A 141 -0.24 0.33 9.05
CA ASN A 141 -0.64 -0.54 10.15
C ASN A 141 -1.46 -1.76 9.70
N PHE A 142 -2.10 -1.69 8.52
CA PHE A 142 -2.81 -2.84 7.97
C PHE A 142 -1.85 -4.01 7.71
N TYR A 143 -0.68 -3.72 7.14
CA TYR A 143 0.31 -4.71 6.75
C TYR A 143 1.26 -5.13 7.87
N THR A 144 1.67 -4.17 8.69
CA THR A 144 2.80 -4.36 9.60
C THR A 144 2.49 -5.36 10.71
N LYS A 145 3.22 -6.49 10.70
CA LYS A 145 3.23 -7.54 11.73
C LYS A 145 4.66 -8.01 11.98
N ILE A 146 4.97 -8.41 13.21
CA ILE A 146 6.32 -8.90 13.56
C ILE A 146 6.77 -10.06 12.66
N PRO A 147 5.95 -11.11 12.44
CA PRO A 147 6.37 -12.22 11.56
C PRO A 147 6.71 -11.78 10.13
N LEU A 148 5.95 -10.84 9.56
CA LEU A 148 6.24 -10.29 8.24
C LEU A 148 7.60 -9.58 8.21
N VAL A 149 7.88 -8.76 9.23
CA VAL A 149 9.14 -8.01 9.30
C VAL A 149 10.33 -8.95 9.48
N GLU A 150 10.17 -10.04 10.24
CA GLU A 150 11.21 -11.07 10.39
C GLU A 150 11.50 -11.80 9.07
N VAL A 151 10.47 -12.24 8.35
CA VAL A 151 10.61 -12.90 7.04
C VAL A 151 11.32 -11.98 6.05
N LEU A 152 10.85 -10.73 5.90
CA LEU A 152 11.47 -9.78 4.98
C LEU A 152 12.93 -9.47 5.38
N SER A 153 13.20 -9.32 6.68
CA SER A 153 14.55 -9.04 7.17
C SER A 153 15.52 -10.21 6.95
N LEU A 154 15.04 -11.45 6.85
CA LEU A 154 15.86 -12.61 6.49
C LEU A 154 16.18 -12.65 4.99
N GLN A 155 15.42 -11.94 4.16
CA GLN A 155 15.50 -11.90 2.70
C GLN A 155 15.93 -10.51 2.21
N ASN A 156 17.00 -9.96 2.82
CA ASN A 156 17.59 -8.62 2.57
C ASN A 156 16.58 -7.52 2.21
N THR A 157 15.41 -7.53 2.84
CA THR A 157 14.33 -6.58 2.57
C THR A 157 13.96 -5.92 3.90
N PHE A 158 14.24 -4.63 3.99
CA PHE A 158 14.14 -3.87 5.22
C PHE A 158 12.76 -3.26 5.37
N VAL A 159 12.30 -3.03 6.59
CA VAL A 159 10.93 -2.56 6.83
C VAL A 159 10.90 -1.42 7.84
N SER A 160 10.03 -0.45 7.63
CA SER A 160 9.56 0.46 8.67
C SER A 160 8.06 0.65 8.58
N GLY A 161 7.36 0.20 9.61
CA GLY A 161 5.90 0.17 9.58
C GLY A 161 5.28 0.62 10.90
N THR A 162 4.15 1.32 10.82
CA THR A 162 3.35 1.56 12.03
C THR A 162 2.70 0.25 12.46
N ILE A 163 2.71 -0.08 13.75
CA ILE A 163 2.15 -1.35 14.25
C ILE A 163 1.02 -1.09 15.26
N ASN A 164 -0.06 -1.87 15.17
CA ASN A 164 -1.16 -1.78 16.11
C ASN A 164 -0.69 -2.22 17.49
N LYS A 165 -1.02 -1.44 18.54
CA LYS A 165 -0.76 -1.81 19.94
C LYS A 165 -1.31 -3.18 20.35
N ASN A 166 -2.35 -3.66 19.67
CA ASN A 166 -2.97 -4.97 19.91
C ASN A 166 -2.35 -6.08 19.03
N SER A 167 -1.29 -5.79 18.28
CA SER A 167 -0.62 -6.81 17.46
C SER A 167 0.03 -7.87 18.34
N LYS A 168 -0.13 -9.14 17.95
CA LYS A 168 0.52 -10.27 18.61
C LYS A 168 2.05 -10.12 18.53
N GLY A 169 2.74 -10.57 19.59
CA GLY A 169 4.20 -10.53 19.70
C GLY A 169 4.78 -9.21 20.23
N LEU A 170 3.97 -8.18 20.48
CA LEU A 170 4.49 -6.94 21.08
C LEU A 170 4.86 -7.15 22.56
N PRO A 171 5.98 -6.57 23.01
CA PRO A 171 6.42 -6.67 24.40
C PRO A 171 5.41 -5.98 25.33
N LYS A 172 4.90 -6.73 26.32
CA LYS A 172 3.89 -6.22 27.25
C LYS A 172 4.38 -5.06 28.12
N SER A 173 5.70 -4.94 28.31
CA SER A 173 6.34 -3.87 29.09
C SER A 173 6.25 -2.48 28.44
N ILE A 174 6.20 -2.38 27.10
CA ILE A 174 6.20 -1.08 26.41
C ILE A 174 4.81 -0.43 26.39
N LEU A 175 3.75 -1.24 26.44
CA LEU A 175 2.36 -0.80 26.31
C LEU A 175 1.90 0.12 27.46
N PRO A 176 2.14 -0.20 28.76
CA PRO A 176 1.64 0.61 29.87
C PRO A 176 2.45 1.89 30.11
N ALA A 177 3.68 2.01 29.60
CA ALA A 177 4.53 3.17 29.84
C ALA A 177 3.86 4.48 29.38
N LYS A 178 3.63 5.41 30.31
CA LYS A 178 3.12 6.75 29.97
C LYS A 178 4.28 7.58 29.42
N LEU A 179 4.02 8.31 28.34
CA LEU A 179 4.98 9.19 27.68
C LEU A 179 4.49 10.63 27.79
N GLY A 180 5.41 11.55 28.08
CA GLY A 180 5.23 12.98 27.94
C GLY A 180 5.12 13.41 26.48
N GLU A 181 4.88 14.70 26.25
CA GLU A 181 4.83 15.23 24.88
C GLU A 181 6.22 15.22 24.25
N ARG A 182 6.31 14.66 23.03
CA ARG A 182 7.52 14.45 22.23
C ARG A 182 8.53 13.48 22.83
N GLU A 183 8.12 12.69 23.81
CA GLU A 183 8.96 11.62 24.35
C GLU A 183 8.84 10.33 23.54
N SER A 184 9.92 9.56 23.55
CA SER A 184 10.01 8.25 22.92
C SER A 184 10.62 7.21 23.85
N ILE A 185 10.12 5.98 23.75
CA ILE A 185 10.74 4.79 24.32
C ILE A 185 11.14 3.88 23.17
N TYR A 186 12.38 3.38 23.26
CA TYR A 186 12.94 2.42 22.35
C TYR A 186 12.94 1.05 23.02
N PHE A 187 12.52 0.05 22.28
CA PHE A 187 12.66 -1.35 22.66
C PHE A 187 13.35 -2.08 21.52
N ARG A 188 14.36 -2.86 21.85
CA ARG A 188 15.11 -3.65 20.88
C ARG A 188 15.01 -5.11 21.26
N GLU A 189 14.67 -5.93 20.29
CA GLU A 189 14.74 -7.37 20.37
C GLU A 189 15.46 -7.89 19.13
N LYS A 190 16.64 -8.49 19.34
CA LYS A 190 17.53 -8.93 18.26
C LYS A 190 17.80 -7.78 17.27
N LYS A 191 17.39 -7.94 16.00
CA LYS A 191 17.55 -6.96 14.91
C LYS A 191 16.34 -6.02 14.75
N LEU A 192 15.27 -6.22 15.51
CA LEU A 192 14.06 -5.43 15.45
C LEU A 192 14.11 -4.27 16.46
N LEU A 193 13.78 -3.08 15.99
CA LEU A 193 13.62 -1.89 16.83
C LEU A 193 12.15 -1.48 16.83
N LEU A 194 11.55 -1.44 18.00
CA LEU A 194 10.23 -0.89 18.24
C LEU A 194 10.37 0.48 18.91
N VAL A 195 9.70 1.48 18.36
CA VAL A 195 9.68 2.84 18.90
C VAL A 195 8.26 3.20 19.27
N LYS A 196 8.05 3.54 20.54
CA LYS A 196 6.82 4.18 21.01
C LYS A 196 7.06 5.66 21.13
N TYR A 197 6.25 6.48 20.49
CA TYR A 197 6.41 7.93 20.49
C TYR A 197 5.10 8.67 20.69
N GLN A 198 5.15 9.69 21.54
CA GLN A 198 4.00 10.50 21.90
C GLN A 198 4.13 11.89 21.30
N GLN A 199 3.49 12.15 20.16
CA GLN A 199 3.64 13.44 19.47
C GLN A 199 3.02 14.62 20.25
N LYS A 200 1.87 14.41 20.89
CA LYS A 200 1.08 15.39 21.67
C LYS A 200 0.27 14.67 22.73
N LYS A 201 0.07 15.22 23.93
CA LYS A 201 -0.74 14.56 24.99
C LYS A 201 -2.17 14.21 24.56
N SER A 202 -2.77 14.98 23.65
CA SER A 202 -4.13 14.75 23.14
C SER A 202 -4.27 13.61 22.11
N ARG A 203 -3.15 13.04 21.64
CA ARG A 203 -3.16 11.96 20.65
C ARG A 203 -2.72 10.65 21.30
N LYS A 204 -3.11 9.52 20.70
CA LYS A 204 -2.57 8.21 21.11
C LYS A 204 -1.10 8.10 20.68
N PRO A 205 -0.24 7.44 21.47
CA PRO A 205 1.14 7.19 21.07
C PRO A 205 1.18 6.29 19.84
N VAL A 206 2.14 6.53 18.97
CA VAL A 206 2.39 5.74 17.76
C VAL A 206 3.47 4.72 18.06
N LEU A 207 3.28 3.50 17.56
CA LEU A 207 4.29 2.43 17.58
C LEU A 207 4.81 2.25 16.16
N VAL A 208 6.13 2.29 15.99
CA VAL A 208 6.78 2.04 14.71
C VAL A 208 7.80 0.93 14.88
N LEU A 209 7.68 -0.11 14.06
CA LEU A 209 8.58 -1.25 13.99
C LEU A 209 9.56 -1.02 12.83
N LYS A 210 10.86 -1.27 13.06
CA LYS A 210 11.91 -1.15 12.04
C LYS A 210 12.85 -2.36 12.04
N SER A 211 13.22 -2.81 10.84
CA SER A 211 14.31 -3.74 10.59
C SER A 211 15.25 -3.15 9.53
N PRO A 212 16.59 -3.35 9.64
CA PRO A 212 17.45 -3.25 10.81
C PRO A 212 17.64 -1.77 11.19
N CYS A 213 17.89 -1.42 12.47
CA CYS A 213 18.70 -0.22 12.79
C CYS A 213 18.91 0.15 14.26
N HIS A 214 19.90 1.03 14.38
CA HIS A 214 20.16 2.06 15.38
C HIS A 214 18.91 2.80 15.89
N ALA A 215 18.84 2.99 17.21
CA ALA A 215 17.94 3.94 17.87
C ALA A 215 18.60 5.33 17.82
N GLU A 216 17.94 6.30 17.18
CA GLU A 216 18.50 7.63 16.99
C GLU A 216 17.36 8.65 16.96
N ASP A 217 17.55 9.76 17.65
CA ASP A 217 16.68 10.93 17.58
C ASP A 217 17.35 12.02 16.74
N GLN A 218 16.57 12.69 15.91
CA GLN A 218 17.02 13.78 15.07
C GLN A 218 16.27 15.06 15.40
N MET A 219 16.96 16.20 15.33
CA MET A 219 16.32 17.50 15.39
C MET A 219 15.61 17.79 14.07
N VAL A 220 14.28 17.84 14.10
CA VAL A 220 13.44 18.06 12.93
C VAL A 220 12.83 19.45 13.00
N THR A 221 12.86 20.17 11.88
CA THR A 221 12.14 21.45 11.74
C THR A 221 10.78 21.19 11.10
N SER A 222 9.72 21.58 11.80
CA SER A 222 8.34 21.52 11.29
C SER A 222 8.13 22.50 10.15
N LYS A 223 7.08 22.30 9.33
CA LYS A 223 6.62 23.27 8.31
C LYS A 223 6.36 24.67 8.87
N LYS A 224 6.11 24.78 10.18
CA LYS A 224 5.92 26.05 10.90
C LYS A 224 7.22 26.64 11.50
N GLY A 225 8.40 26.13 11.12
CA GLY A 225 9.70 26.57 11.63
C GLY A 225 10.07 26.06 13.03
N LEU A 226 9.15 25.40 13.74
CA LEU A 226 9.41 24.86 15.08
C LEU A 226 10.37 23.68 15.03
N ARG A 227 11.49 23.76 15.77
CA ARG A 227 12.44 22.67 15.95
C ARG A 227 12.00 21.75 17.09
N CYS A 228 12.07 20.45 16.88
CA CYS A 228 11.80 19.45 17.91
C CYS A 228 12.63 18.19 17.71
N MET A 229 13.04 17.56 18.80
CA MET A 229 13.61 16.21 18.75
C MET A 229 12.51 15.21 18.41
N LYS A 230 12.84 14.29 17.50
CA LYS A 230 11.94 13.23 17.06
C LYS A 230 12.75 11.99 16.68
N PRO A 231 12.25 10.78 16.97
CA PRO A 231 12.85 9.55 16.47
C PRO A 231 13.06 9.58 14.97
N LEU A 232 14.30 9.28 14.52
CA LEU A 232 14.67 9.27 13.10
C LEU A 232 13.77 8.34 12.30
N VAL A 233 13.40 7.18 12.88
CA VAL A 233 12.50 6.22 12.21
C VAL A 233 11.12 6.84 11.91
N ILE A 234 10.58 7.67 12.82
CA ILE A 234 9.28 8.30 12.62
C ILE A 234 9.41 9.47 11.63
N HIS A 235 10.56 10.15 11.61
CA HIS A 235 10.83 11.16 10.61
C HIS A 235 10.88 10.54 9.20
N LYS A 236 11.71 9.49 9.01
CA LYS A 236 11.83 8.75 7.75
C LYS A 236 10.51 8.12 7.32
N TYR A 237 9.75 7.53 8.24
CA TYR A 237 8.43 6.98 7.96
C TYR A 237 7.48 8.04 7.41
N ASN A 238 7.43 9.22 8.03
CA ASN A 238 6.56 10.31 7.58
C ASN A 238 6.99 10.92 6.24
N GLN A 239 8.27 10.83 5.86
CA GLN A 239 8.76 11.27 4.56
C GLN A 239 8.45 10.26 3.46
N SER A 240 8.51 8.97 3.79
CA SER A 240 8.43 7.91 2.79
C SER A 240 7.02 7.38 2.57
N MET A 241 6.15 7.50 3.58
CA MET A 241 4.72 7.24 3.44
C MET A 241 4.00 8.44 2.81
N GLY A 242 2.98 8.14 2.01
CA GLY A 242 2.11 9.14 1.40
C GLY A 242 2.31 9.33 -0.10
N ALA A 243 3.30 8.67 -0.70
CA ALA A 243 3.53 8.69 -2.15
C ALA A 243 2.28 8.26 -2.93
N ILE A 244 1.61 7.19 -2.47
CA ILE A 244 0.34 6.72 -3.04
C ILE A 244 -0.78 7.75 -2.87
N ASP A 245 -0.84 8.47 -1.74
CA ASP A 245 -1.84 9.54 -1.56
C ASP A 245 -1.57 10.74 -2.51
N VAL A 246 -0.32 11.00 -2.88
CA VAL A 246 0.05 12.04 -3.86
C VAL A 246 -0.33 11.60 -5.28
N SER A 247 -0.07 10.35 -5.64
CA SER A 247 -0.48 9.80 -6.93
C SER A 247 -2.02 9.75 -7.05
N GLU A 248 -2.74 9.34 -6.01
CA GLU A 248 -4.22 9.37 -5.97
C GLU A 248 -4.77 10.79 -6.16
N LYS A 249 -4.18 11.80 -5.52
CA LYS A 249 -4.61 13.20 -5.70
C LYS A 249 -4.39 13.66 -7.13
N SER A 250 -3.24 13.33 -7.72
CA SER A 250 -2.93 13.68 -9.11
C SER A 250 -3.95 13.03 -10.07
N ILE A 251 -4.22 11.73 -9.89
CA ILE A 251 -5.24 11.02 -10.67
C ILE A 251 -6.61 11.65 -10.48
N TYR A 252 -6.98 12.08 -9.28
CA TYR A 252 -8.26 12.73 -9.02
C TYR A 252 -8.40 14.06 -9.79
N HIS A 253 -7.37 14.90 -9.80
CA HIS A 253 -7.39 16.19 -10.49
C HIS A 253 -7.40 16.06 -12.02
N TYR A 254 -6.71 15.07 -12.58
CA TYR A 254 -6.62 14.86 -14.03
C TYR A 254 -7.56 13.79 -14.58
N SER A 255 -8.39 13.19 -13.71
CA SER A 255 -9.31 12.11 -14.08
C SER A 255 -10.35 12.60 -15.10
N CYS A 256 -10.34 12.00 -16.29
CA CYS A 256 -11.40 12.13 -17.28
C CYS A 256 -12.45 11.02 -17.15
N THR A 257 -12.62 10.46 -15.95
CA THR A 257 -13.45 9.27 -15.76
C THR A 257 -14.95 9.59 -15.92
N ARG A 258 -15.66 8.73 -16.64
CA ARG A 258 -17.10 8.86 -16.89
C ARG A 258 -17.91 7.86 -16.05
N THR A 259 -19.21 8.07 -15.97
CA THR A 259 -20.15 7.09 -15.42
C THR A 259 -20.28 5.92 -16.39
N THR A 260 -20.20 4.69 -15.88
CA THR A 260 -20.28 3.46 -16.68
C THR A 260 -20.74 2.31 -15.81
N HIS A 261 -21.62 1.46 -16.34
CA HIS A 261 -22.02 0.21 -15.69
C HIS A 261 -21.01 -0.93 -15.89
N LYS A 262 -20.11 -0.79 -16.87
CA LYS A 262 -19.08 -1.77 -17.21
C LYS A 262 -17.81 -1.45 -16.41
N TYR A 263 -17.42 -2.32 -15.47
CA TYR A 263 -16.28 -2.10 -14.58
C TYR A 263 -14.95 -1.93 -15.33
N TRP A 264 -14.74 -2.68 -16.41
CA TRP A 264 -13.48 -2.65 -17.17
C TRP A 264 -13.24 -1.29 -17.82
N LYS A 265 -14.28 -0.58 -18.25
CA LYS A 265 -14.16 0.78 -18.80
C LYS A 265 -13.79 1.84 -17.75
N LYS A 266 -13.90 1.51 -16.46
CA LYS A 266 -13.50 2.39 -15.38
C LYS A 266 -12.04 2.14 -14.96
N LEU A 267 -11.53 0.94 -15.24
CA LEU A 267 -10.17 0.50 -14.89
C LEU A 267 -9.19 0.62 -16.07
N PHE A 268 -9.69 0.50 -17.30
CA PHE A 268 -9.02 0.86 -18.55
C PHE A 268 -9.06 2.39 -18.73
#